data_AF-A0A2R8VHB2-F1
#
_entry.id   AF-A0A2R8VHB2-F1
#
_cell.length_a   1.000
_cell.length_b   1.000
_cell.length_c   1.000
_cell.angle_alpha   90.00
_cell.angle_beta   90.00
_cell.angle_gamma   90.00
#
_symmetry.space_group_name_H-M   'P 1'
#
loop_
_entity.id
_entity.type
_entity.pdbx_description
1 polymer ?
#
loop_
_entity_poly.entity_id
_entity_poly.type
_entity_poly.pdbx_seq_one_letter_code
_entity_poly.pdbx_strand_id
1 'polypeptide(L)' 'MKLTVIDTPGFGDQINNENCWEPIEKYINEQYEKFLKEEVNIARKKRIPDTRVHCCLYFISPTGHSLRPLDLEFM' A
#
# COMPACT_ATOMS: atom_id res chain seq x y z
N MET A 1 -1.75 3.85 -21.91
CA MET A 1 -1.96 3.49 -20.49
C MET A 1 -0.76 2.66 -20.03
N LYS A 2 -0.26 2.88 -18.81
CA LYS A 2 0.81 2.07 -18.20
C LYS A 2 0.25 1.47 -16.93
N LEU A 3 0.18 0.15 -16.88
CA LEU A 3 -0.21 -0.60 -15.68
C LEU A 3 1.05 -0.92 -14.87
N THR A 4 1.00 -0.70 -13.58
CA THR A 4 2.03 -1.10 -12.62
C THR A 4 1.36 -1.95 -11.55
N VAL A 5 1.94 -3.11 -11.25
CA VAL A 5 1.50 -4.00 -10.17
C VAL A 5 2.61 -4.02 -9.14
N ILE A 6 2.24 -3.82 -7.87
CA ILE A 6 3.15 -3.86 -6.72
C ILE A 6 2.80 -5.13 -5.96
N ASP A 7 3.75 -6.06 -5.89
CA ASP A 7 3.62 -7.26 -5.07
C ASP A 7 4.18 -6.97 -3.67
N THR A 8 3.56 -7.56 -2.65
CA THR A 8 3.88 -7.31 -1.24
C THR A 8 4.28 -8.62 -0.56
N PRO A 9 5.24 -8.59 0.38
CA PRO A 9 5.51 -9.76 1.22
C PRO A 9 4.25 -10.22 1.97
N GLY A 10 4.14 -11.52 2.21
CA GLY A 10 3.08 -12.08 3.05
C GLY A 10 3.17 -11.62 4.51
N PHE A 11 2.04 -11.62 5.20
CA PHE A 11 1.90 -11.34 6.63
C PHE A 11 0.98 -12.38 7.30
N GLY A 12 1.04 -12.51 8.63
CA GLY A 12 0.23 -13.48 9.38
C GLY A 12 0.91 -14.80 9.70
N ASP A 13 2.18 -14.98 9.31
CA ASP A 13 2.97 -16.20 9.53
C ASP A 13 3.79 -16.18 10.82
N GLN A 14 3.92 -15.02 11.47
CA GLN A 14 4.68 -14.87 12.70
C GLN A 14 3.82 -15.19 13.93
N ILE A 15 4.47 -15.47 15.07
CA ILE A 15 3.76 -15.66 16.35
C ILE A 15 3.13 -14.34 16.80
N ASN A 16 3.87 -13.24 16.67
CA ASN A 16 3.36 -11.88 16.86
C ASN A 16 3.30 -11.19 15.49
N ASN A 17 2.10 -10.75 15.09
CA ASN A 17 1.87 -10.01 13.83
C ASN A 17 1.46 -8.55 14.09
N GLU A 18 1.66 -8.03 15.29
CA GLU A 18 1.48 -6.60 15.57
C GLU A 18 2.25 -5.76 14.55
N ASN A 19 1.59 -4.73 14.01
CA ASN A 19 2.16 -3.77 13.07
C ASN A 19 2.67 -4.38 11.74
N CYS A 20 2.21 -5.56 11.34
CA CYS A 20 2.66 -6.18 10.08
C CYS A 20 2.29 -5.38 8.82
N TRP A 21 1.34 -4.44 8.92
CA TRP A 21 0.94 -3.51 7.84
C TRP A 21 1.90 -2.33 7.64
N GLU A 22 2.76 -2.00 8.61
CA GLU A 22 3.64 -0.82 8.56
C GLU A 22 4.48 -0.72 7.27
N PRO A 23 5.09 -1.80 6.73
CA PRO A 23 5.88 -1.69 5.50
C PRO A 23 5.03 -1.27 4.29
N ILE A 24 3.77 -1.72 4.23
CA ILE A 24 2.85 -1.43 3.14
C ILE A 24 2.31 -0.01 3.26
N GLU A 25 1.89 0.38 4.47
CA GLU A 25 1.49 1.76 4.78
C GLU A 25 2.61 2.76 4.46
N LYS A 26 3.83 2.46 4.91
CA LYS A 26 5.02 3.29 4.64
C LYS A 26 5.26 3.44 3.15
N TYR A 27 5.19 2.35 2.37
CA TYR A 27 5.37 2.42 0.93
C TYR A 27 4.36 3.34 0.25
N ILE A 28 3.08 3.24 0.63
CA ILE A 28 1.99 4.08 0.10
C ILE A 28 2.26 5.56 0.42
N ASN A 29 2.59 5.86 1.68
CA ASN A 29 2.90 7.21 2.14
C ASN A 29 4.12 7.82 1.41
N GLU A 30 5.16 7.03 1.17
CA GLU A 30 6.32 7.47 0.38
C GLU A 30 5.94 7.84 -1.06
N GLN A 31 4.98 7.15 -1.69
CA GLN A 31 4.52 7.52 -3.04
C GLN A 31 3.72 8.82 -3.02
N TYR A 32 2.90 9.04 -1.99
CA TYR A 32 2.20 10.31 -1.80
C TYR A 32 3.18 11.46 -1.59
N GLU A 33 4.18 11.27 -0.74
CA GLU A 33 5.17 12.30 -0.44
C GLU A 33 6.01 12.65 -1.69
N LYS A 34 6.41 11.64 -2.48
CA LYS A 34 7.10 11.87 -3.77
C LYS A 34 6.27 12.70 -4.72
N PHE A 35 4.98 12.40 -4.85
CA PHE A 35 4.08 13.16 -5.72
C PHE A 35 3.91 14.59 -5.21
N LEU A 36 3.67 14.77 -3.91
CA LEU A 36 3.49 16.08 -3.28
C LEU A 36 4.74 16.97 -3.44
N LYS A 37 5.94 16.41 -3.24
CA LYS A 37 7.21 17.15 -3.42
C LYS A 37 7.36 17.69 -4.85
N GLU A 38 6.93 16.93 -5.86
CA GLU A 38 6.98 17.35 -7.26
C GLU A 38 5.87 18.37 -7.60
N GLU A 39 4.70 18.27 -6.96
CA GLU A 39 3.58 19.19 -7.15
C GLU A 39 3.85 20.58 -6.56
N VAL A 40 4.49 20.64 -5.39
CA VAL A 40 4.81 21.90 -4.68
C VAL A 40 6.06 22.59 -5.23
N ASN A 41 6.89 21.89 -6.01
CA ASN A 41 8.12 22.44 -6.55
C ASN A 41 7.87 23.62 -7.51
N ILE A 42 8.58 24.74 -7.31
CA ILE A 42 8.48 25.95 -8.13
C ILE A 42 8.80 25.63 -9.61
N ALA A 43 9.84 24.82 -9.85
CA ALA A 43 10.22 24.35 -11.17
C ALA A 43 9.54 23.00 -11.48
N ARG A 44 8.20 22.96 -11.41
CA ARG A 44 7.43 21.74 -11.62
C ARG A 44 7.64 21.14 -13.01
N LYS A 45 7.70 19.81 -13.07
CA LYS A 45 7.67 19.08 -14.34
C LYS A 45 6.30 19.29 -15.00
N LYS A 46 6.28 19.46 -16.33
CA LYS A 46 5.03 19.56 -17.12
C LYS A 46 4.15 18.31 -16.97
N ARG A 47 4.77 17.16 -16.71
CA ARG A 47 4.11 15.88 -16.43
C ARG A 47 4.80 15.21 -15.26
N ILE A 48 4.14 15.19 -14.11
CA ILE A 48 4.62 14.52 -12.90
C ILE A 48 4.43 13.01 -13.08
N PRO A 49 5.46 12.17 -12.89
CA PRO A 49 5.28 10.73 -12.84
C PRO A 49 4.39 10.34 -11.66
N ASP A 50 3.24 9.74 -11.92
CA ASP A 50 2.35 9.24 -10.87
C ASP A 50 2.72 7.80 -10.52
N THR A 51 3.26 7.61 -9.31
CA THR A 51 3.59 6.30 -8.73
C THR A 51 2.70 5.94 -7.55
N ARG A 52 1.65 6.72 -7.27
CA ARG A 52 0.75 6.47 -6.15
C ARG A 52 0.00 5.16 -6.35
N VAL A 53 -0.34 4.49 -5.25
CA VAL A 53 -1.17 3.28 -5.27
C VAL A 53 -2.62 3.71 -5.47
N HIS A 54 -3.19 3.39 -6.63
CA HIS A 54 -4.58 3.77 -6.96
C HIS A 54 -5.64 2.83 -6.40
N CYS A 55 -5.25 1.57 -6.12
CA CYS A 55 -6.14 0.55 -5.58
C CYS A 55 -5.29 -0.52 -4.88
N CYS A 56 -5.79 -1.04 -3.76
CA CYS A 56 -5.23 -2.19 -3.06
C CYS A 56 -6.19 -3.38 -3.22
N LEU A 57 -5.68 -4.51 -3.70
CA LEU A 57 -6.41 -5.77 -3.73
C LEU A 57 -6.02 -6.59 -2.51
N TYR A 58 -6.94 -6.70 -1.54
CA TYR A 58 -6.72 -7.43 -0.31
C TYR A 58 -7.18 -8.89 -0.43
N PHE A 59 -6.31 -9.84 -0.09
CA PHE A 59 -6.58 -11.27 -0.23
C PHE A 59 -7.10 -11.85 1.09
N ILE A 60 -8.40 -12.10 1.16
CA ILE A 60 -9.03 -12.77 2.30
C ILE A 60 -8.87 -14.28 2.12
N SER A 61 -8.35 -14.95 3.16
CA SER A 61 -8.21 -16.41 3.16
C SER A 61 -9.58 -17.09 3.09
N PRO A 62 -9.76 -18.16 2.28
CA PRO A 62 -11.05 -18.82 2.09
C PRO A 62 -11.38 -19.75 3.28
N THR A 63 -11.60 -19.17 4.47
CA THR A 63 -11.87 -19.92 5.70
C THR A 63 -13.30 -20.45 5.82
N GLY A 64 -14.23 -19.92 5.00
CA GLY A 64 -15.66 -20.24 5.09
C GLY A 64 -16.37 -19.65 6.32
N HIS A 65 -15.67 -18.81 7.09
CA HIS A 65 -16.17 -18.15 8.30
C HIS A 65 -16.12 -16.62 8.14
N SER A 66 -16.02 -15.89 9.26
CA SER A 66 -15.83 -14.44 9.28
C SER A 66 -14.38 -14.04 8.98
N LEU A 67 -14.17 -12.74 8.78
CA LEU A 67 -12.85 -12.13 8.72
C LEU A 67 -12.04 -12.44 9.99
N ARG A 68 -10.72 -12.65 9.83
CA ARG A 68 -9.84 -12.80 10.98
C ARG A 68 -9.63 -11.44 11.65
N PRO A 69 -9.37 -11.38 12.97
CA PRO A 69 -9.05 -10.12 13.63
C PRO A 69 -7.90 -9.35 12.97
N LEU A 70 -6.87 -10.06 12.51
CA LEU A 70 -5.75 -9.46 11.76
C LEU A 70 -6.20 -8.82 10.44
N ASP A 71 -7.15 -9.44 9.73
CA ASP A 71 -7.66 -8.89 8.48
C ASP A 71 -8.48 -7.60 8.74
N LEU A 72 -9.19 -7.53 9.87
CA LEU A 72 -9.93 -6.35 10.30
C LEU A 72 -9.03 -5.20 10.74
N GLU A 73 -7.89 -5.50 11.36
CA GLU A 73 -6.93 -4.50 11.82
C GLU A 73 -6.09 -3.95 10.65
N PHE A 74 -5.81 -4.79 9.65
CA PHE A 74 -5.04 -4.41 8.48
C PHE A 74 -5.83 -3.50 7.52
N MET A 75 -7.13 -3.74 7.34
CA MET A 75 -8.00 -3.01 6.39
C MET A 75 -8.38 -1.62 6.89
#